data_AF-A0AAJ1AJ41-F1
#
_entry.id   AF-A0AAJ1AJ41-F1
#
_cell.length_a   1.000
_cell.length_b   1.000
_cell.length_c   1.000
_cell.angle_alpha   90.00
_cell.angle_beta   90.00
_cell.angle_gamma   90.00
#
_symmetry.space_group_name_H-M   'P 1'
#
loop_
_entity.id
_entity.type
_entity.pdbx_description
1 polymer ?
#
loop_
_entity_poly.entity_id
_entity_poly.type
_entity_poly.pdbx_seq_one_letter_code
_entity_poly.pdbx_strand_id
1 'polypeptide(L)'
;MSNGDARFVAPTTSRLRVMRDGGSIIRSARIPKPVALVDTREREPFPLHANHPNWIGGERLATLNTGDYTLEGMESLLSLERKSLADLVACTVTYRRRFIAACGRLARFR
;
A
#
# COMPACT_ATOMS: atom_id res chain seq x y z
N MET A 1 -9.83 -26.29 22.17
CA MET A 1 -9.82 -24.85 21.79
C MET A 1 -9.95 -24.81 20.28
N SER A 2 -11.13 -24.43 19.76
CA SER A 2 -11.33 -24.36 18.31
C SER A 2 -10.37 -23.33 17.74
N ASN A 3 -9.48 -23.79 16.87
CA ASN A 3 -8.62 -22.97 16.04
C ASN A 3 -9.54 -21.99 15.31
N GLY A 4 -9.61 -20.74 15.76
CA GLY A 4 -10.37 -19.70 15.10
C GLY A 4 -9.74 -19.49 13.75
N ASP A 5 -10.29 -20.14 12.73
CA ASP A 5 -9.94 -19.97 11.33
C ASP A 5 -9.89 -18.46 11.06
N ALA A 6 -8.69 -17.91 11.02
CA ALA A 6 -8.48 -16.60 10.44
C ALA A 6 -8.91 -16.75 8.98
N ARG A 7 -10.18 -16.45 8.69
CA ARG A 7 -10.73 -16.49 7.34
C ARG A 7 -10.00 -15.42 6.55
N PHE A 8 -8.91 -15.82 5.91
CA PHE A 8 -8.28 -15.03 4.88
C PHE A 8 -9.31 -14.82 3.79
N VAL A 9 -9.85 -13.61 3.71
CA VAL A 9 -10.77 -13.22 2.65
C VAL A 9 -9.91 -13.01 1.42
N ALA A 10 -10.09 -13.87 0.41
CA ALA A 10 -9.38 -13.72 -0.85
C ALA A 10 -9.70 -12.34 -1.48
N PRO A 11 -8.73 -11.70 -2.14
CA PRO A 11 -8.98 -10.44 -2.83
C PRO A 11 -10.07 -10.62 -3.88
N THR A 12 -10.86 -9.57 -4.10
CA THR A 12 -11.94 -9.62 -5.08
C THR A 12 -11.38 -9.80 -6.49
N THR A 13 -12.04 -10.62 -7.30
CA THR A 13 -11.73 -10.78 -8.74
C THR A 13 -12.16 -9.58 -9.59
N SER A 14 -12.93 -8.65 -9.01
CA SER A 14 -13.33 -7.40 -9.66
C SER A 14 -12.50 -6.21 -9.16
N ARG A 15 -12.53 -5.11 -9.93
CA ARG A 15 -12.11 -3.81 -9.41
C ARG A 15 -12.91 -3.43 -8.15
N LEU A 16 -12.28 -2.71 -7.23
CA LEU A 16 -12.95 -2.08 -6.11
C LEU A 16 -14.15 -1.25 -6.62
N ARG A 17 -15.31 -1.43 -5.98
CA ARG A 17 -16.51 -0.62 -6.22
C ARG A 17 -16.68 0.35 -5.08
N VAL A 18 -16.61 1.64 -5.39
CA VAL A 18 -16.97 2.72 -4.47
C VAL A 18 -18.35 3.21 -4.88
N MET A 19 -19.35 3.00 -4.02
CA MET A 19 -20.73 3.41 -4.25
C MET A 19 -20.97 4.80 -3.63
N ARG A 20 -21.55 5.72 -4.41
CA ARG A 20 -21.98 7.04 -3.96
C ARG A 20 -23.26 7.40 -4.71
N ASP A 21 -24.27 7.90 -3.98
CA ASP A 21 -25.56 8.29 -4.54
C ASP A 21 -26.21 7.19 -5.40
N GLY A 22 -26.13 5.94 -4.95
CA GLY A 22 -26.69 4.77 -5.65
C GLY A 22 -25.88 4.26 -6.85
N GLY A 23 -24.78 4.92 -7.22
CA GLY A 23 -23.95 4.55 -8.37
C GLY A 23 -22.49 4.29 -8.03
N SER A 24 -21.77 3.61 -8.93
CA SER A 24 -20.33 3.42 -8.80
C SER A 24 -19.59 4.68 -9.27
N ILE A 25 -19.00 5.46 -8.36
CA ILE A 25 -18.27 6.70 -8.70
C ILE A 25 -17.06 6.39 -9.61
N ILE A 26 -16.44 5.23 -9.40
CA ILE A 26 -15.32 4.76 -10.22
C ILE A 26 -15.73 4.64 -11.69
N ARG A 27 -16.93 4.13 -11.98
CA ARG A 27 -17.45 4.04 -13.34
C ARG A 27 -17.92 5.39 -13.87
N SER A 28 -18.76 6.10 -13.11
CA SER A 28 -19.36 7.35 -13.58
C SER A 28 -18.31 8.44 -13.83
N ALA A 29 -17.32 8.57 -12.94
CA ALA A 29 -16.22 9.52 -13.11
C ALA A 29 -15.04 8.95 -13.94
N ARG A 30 -15.16 7.73 -14.48
CA ARG A 30 -14.12 7.06 -15.28
C ARG A 30 -12.73 7.09 -14.63
N ILE A 31 -12.68 6.91 -13.32
CA ILE A 31 -11.42 6.95 -12.55
C ILE A 31 -10.53 5.81 -13.05
N PRO A 32 -9.28 6.04 -13.49
CA PRO A 32 -8.39 4.97 -13.93
C PRO A 32 -7.94 4.08 -12.77
N LYS A 33 -7.35 2.92 -13.08
CA LYS A 33 -6.60 2.18 -12.04
C LYS A 33 -5.32 2.97 -11.72
N PRO A 34 -4.94 3.10 -10.45
CA PRO A 34 -3.75 3.84 -10.08
C PRO A 34 -2.47 3.11 -10.54
N VAL A 35 -1.42 3.89 -10.78
CA VAL A 35 -0.05 3.39 -10.97
C VAL A 35 0.68 3.54 -9.64
N ALA A 36 1.23 2.44 -9.13
CA ALA A 36 2.02 2.47 -7.91
C ALA A 36 3.45 2.92 -8.23
N LEU A 37 3.94 3.92 -7.48
CA LEU A 37 5.35 4.30 -7.51
C LEU A 37 6.07 3.55 -6.40
N VAL A 38 7.16 2.88 -6.74
CA VAL A 38 7.97 2.08 -5.82
C VAL A 38 9.29 2.80 -5.58
N ASP A 39 9.67 2.97 -4.32
CA ASP A 39 10.91 3.66 -3.98
C ASP A 39 12.14 2.90 -4.50
N THR A 40 13.05 3.61 -5.16
CA THR A 40 14.30 3.04 -5.69
C THR A 40 15.21 2.36 -4.66
N ARG A 41 15.02 2.62 -3.35
CA ARG A 41 15.76 2.02 -2.25
C ARG A 41 15.14 0.70 -1.76
N GLU A 42 13.89 0.41 -2.11
CA GLU A 42 13.22 -0.84 -1.73
C GLU A 42 13.87 -2.02 -2.46
N ARG A 43 14.41 -2.98 -1.70
CA ARG A 43 15.20 -4.10 -2.27
C ARG A 43 14.34 -5.32 -2.58
N GLU A 44 13.20 -5.46 -1.92
CA GLU A 44 12.31 -6.61 -2.07
C GLU A 44 10.85 -6.13 -2.27
N PRO A 45 10.58 -5.39 -3.35
CA PRO A 45 9.26 -4.85 -3.57
C PRO A 45 8.23 -5.96 -3.78
N PHE A 46 7.01 -5.74 -3.30
CA PHE A 46 5.88 -6.61 -3.63
C PHE A 46 5.49 -6.36 -5.09
N PRO A 47 5.22 -7.40 -5.89
CA PRO A 47 4.79 -7.24 -7.27
C PRO A 47 3.28 -6.92 -7.32
N LEU A 48 2.91 -5.69 -6.97
CA LEU A 48 1.53 -5.29 -6.73
C LEU A 48 0.67 -5.39 -7.99
N HIS A 49 1.20 -5.03 -9.16
CA HIS A 49 0.45 -5.12 -10.41
C HIS A 49 0.20 -6.58 -10.81
N ALA A 50 1.22 -7.44 -10.69
CA ALA A 50 1.09 -8.85 -11.01
C ALA A 50 0.13 -9.58 -10.04
N ASN A 51 0.20 -9.26 -8.75
CA ASN A 51 -0.63 -9.89 -7.72
C ASN A 51 -2.07 -9.32 -7.67
N HIS A 52 -2.25 -8.05 -8.03
CA HIS A 52 -3.52 -7.35 -7.91
C HIS A 52 -3.90 -6.57 -9.19
N PRO A 53 -3.93 -7.22 -10.36
CA PRO A 53 -4.17 -6.54 -11.65
C PRO A 53 -5.57 -5.93 -11.75
N ASN A 54 -6.52 -6.36 -10.90
CA ASN A 54 -7.85 -5.77 -10.83
C ASN A 54 -7.89 -4.41 -10.12
N TRP A 55 -6.88 -4.11 -9.31
CA TRP A 55 -6.83 -2.93 -8.45
C TRP A 55 -5.75 -1.95 -8.89
N ILE A 56 -4.59 -2.44 -9.31
CA ILE A 56 -3.44 -1.63 -9.75
C ILE A 56 -3.34 -1.67 -11.28
N GLY A 57 -3.06 -0.52 -11.90
CA GLY A 57 -2.94 -0.37 -13.35
C GLY A 57 -1.50 -0.52 -13.87
N GLY A 58 -0.52 -0.40 -12.98
CA GLY A 58 0.90 -0.55 -13.30
C GLY A 58 1.80 -0.19 -12.11
N GLU A 59 3.10 -0.36 -12.29
CA GLU A 59 4.14 -0.05 -11.31
C GLU A 59 5.30 0.70 -11.97
N ARG A 60 5.91 1.65 -11.27
CA ARG A 60 7.07 2.43 -11.76
C ARG A 60 8.04 2.74 -10.63
N LEU A 61 9.34 2.67 -10.89
CA LEU A 61 10.36 3.06 -9.93
C LEU A 61 10.46 4.59 -9.84
N ALA A 62 10.60 5.12 -8.62
CA ALA A 62 10.81 6.54 -8.36
C ALA A 62 11.60 6.75 -7.06
N THR A 63 12.28 7.88 -6.91
CA THR A 63 12.84 8.28 -5.61
C THR A 63 11.79 9.02 -4.81
N LEU A 64 11.33 8.44 -3.69
CA LEU A 64 10.27 9.01 -2.86
C LEU A 64 10.86 9.79 -1.68
N ASN A 65 10.12 10.82 -1.24
CA ASN A 65 10.48 11.60 -0.06
C ASN A 65 10.43 10.73 1.22
N THR A 66 9.43 9.85 1.34
CA THR A 66 9.29 8.89 2.44
C THR A 66 8.43 7.69 2.02
N GLY A 67 8.63 6.57 2.70
CA GLY A 67 7.96 5.30 2.42
C GLY A 67 8.58 4.55 1.24
N ASP A 68 8.08 3.34 1.02
CA ASP A 68 8.51 2.42 -0.03
C ASP A 68 7.54 2.42 -1.22
N TYR A 69 6.31 2.89 -1.03
CA TYR A 69 5.32 3.05 -2.09
C TYR A 69 4.51 4.33 -1.94
N THR A 70 4.04 4.84 -3.08
CA THR A 70 2.96 5.83 -3.19
C THR A 70 2.16 5.53 -4.47
N LEU A 71 1.14 6.34 -4.77
CA LEU A 71 0.45 6.33 -6.07
C LEU A 71 0.82 7.57 -6.87
N GLU A 72 0.98 7.40 -8.17
CA GLU A 72 1.27 8.48 -9.11
C GLU A 72 0.16 9.54 -9.08
N GLY A 73 0.55 10.81 -8.92
CA GLY A 73 -0.37 11.94 -8.74
C GLY A 73 -0.99 12.06 -7.35
N MET A 74 -0.61 11.20 -6.39
CA MET A 74 -1.07 11.23 -4.99
C MET A 74 0.10 11.19 -4.00
N GLU A 75 1.30 11.60 -4.43
CA GLU A 75 2.55 11.57 -3.69
C GLU A 75 2.62 12.54 -2.50
N SER A 76 1.58 13.32 -2.27
CA SER A 76 1.39 14.08 -1.04
C SER A 76 0.33 13.45 -0.12
N LEU A 77 -0.59 12.66 -0.68
CA LEU A 77 -1.76 12.15 0.04
C LEU A 77 -1.55 10.77 0.67
N LEU A 78 -0.77 9.91 0.04
CA LEU A 78 -0.59 8.52 0.46
C LEU A 78 0.88 8.10 0.40
N SER A 79 1.40 7.55 1.50
CA SER A 79 2.70 6.88 1.53
C SER A 79 2.54 5.57 2.29
N LEU A 80 3.19 4.52 1.80
CA LEU A 80 3.14 3.19 2.39
C LEU A 80 4.56 2.65 2.57
N GLU A 81 4.78 1.99 3.70
CA GLU A 81 6.06 1.40 4.06
C GLU A 81 5.92 -0.13 4.09
N ARG A 82 6.83 -0.82 3.40
CA ARG A 82 6.98 -2.26 3.50
C ARG A 82 7.62 -2.60 4.83
N LYS A 83 7.07 -3.61 5.51
CA LYS A 83 7.75 -4.23 6.64
C LYS A 83 7.54 -5.73 6.59
N SER A 84 8.64 -6.48 6.53
CA SER A 84 8.59 -7.92 6.71
C SER A 84 8.19 -8.24 8.16
N LEU A 85 7.67 -9.44 8.41
CA LEU A 85 7.32 -9.87 9.77
C LEU A 85 8.56 -9.88 10.68
N ALA A 86 9.69 -10.36 10.17
CA ALA A 86 10.96 -10.37 10.90
C ALA A 86 11.40 -8.94 11.27
N ASP A 87 11.33 -8.02 10.32
CA ASP A 87 11.66 -6.61 10.57
C ASP A 87 10.69 -5.96 11.55
N LEU A 88 9.40 -6.31 11.51
CA LEU A 88 8.41 -5.81 12.47
C LEU A 88 8.75 -6.24 13.90
N VAL A 89 9.08 -7.52 14.10
CA VAL A 89 9.51 -8.04 15.41
C VAL A 89 10.80 -7.35 15.86
N ALA A 90 11.81 -7.28 14.98
CA ALA A 90 13.09 -6.63 15.30
C ALA A 90 12.92 -5.13 15.61
N CYS A 91 12.03 -4.45 14.89
CA CYS A 91 11.74 -3.03 15.08
C CYS A 91 10.94 -2.75 16.35
N THR A 92 10.19 -3.71 16.90
CA THR A 92 9.45 -3.49 18.15
C THR A 92 10.30 -3.76 19.39
N VAL A 93 11.37 -4.56 19.26
CA VAL A 93 12.26 -4.94 20.36
C VAL A 93 13.60 -4.18 20.29
N THR A 94 14.39 -4.42 19.26
CA THR A 94 15.79 -3.95 19.16
C THR A 94 15.91 -2.55 18.54
N TYR A 95 15.17 -2.28 17.47
CA TYR A 95 15.32 -1.05 16.67
C TYR A 95 14.18 -0.05 16.87
N ARG A 96 13.49 -0.12 18.02
CA ARG A 96 12.27 0.64 18.33
C ARG A 96 12.37 2.14 18.09
N ARG A 97 13.49 2.77 18.48
CA ARG A 97 13.67 4.21 18.27
C ARG A 97 13.66 4.59 16.79
N ARG A 98 14.35 3.81 15.94
CA ARG A 98 14.38 4.02 14.49
C ARG A 98 13.01 3.80 13.86
N PHE A 99 12.31 2.76 14.31
CA PHE A 99 10.95 2.46 13.87
C PHE A 99 9.97 3.61 14.16
N ILE A 100 9.92 4.09 15.41
CA ILE A 100 9.06 5.22 15.78
C ILE A 100 9.43 6.50 15.01
N ALA A 101 10.72 6.73 14.74
CA ALA A 101 11.13 7.86 13.90
C ALA A 101 10.62 7.73 12.45
N ALA A 102 10.60 6.52 11.88
CA ALA A 102 10.01 6.25 10.57
C ALA A 102 8.49 6.48 10.58
N CYS A 103 7.77 5.94 11.56
CA CYS A 103 6.35 6.22 11.76
C CYS A 103 6.08 7.72 11.88
N GLY A 104 6.93 8.47 12.60
CA GLY A 104 6.82 9.92 12.72
C GLY A 104 7.01 10.67 11.40
N ARG A 105 7.88 10.19 10.50
CA ARG A 105 8.01 10.76 9.15
C ARG A 105 6.75 10.49 8.32
N LEU A 106 6.25 9.26 8.34
CA LEU A 106 5.01 8.89 7.63
C LEU A 106 3.79 9.65 8.18
N ALA A 107 3.67 9.81 9.49
CA ALA A 107 2.55 10.53 10.12
C ALA A 107 2.54 12.03 9.81
N ARG A 108 3.69 12.61 9.41
CA ARG A 108 3.80 14.00 8.96
C ARG A 108 3.65 14.15 7.44
N PHE A 109 3.50 13.06 6.71
CA PHE A 109 3.27 13.09 5.27
C PHE A 109 1.96 13.82 4.97
N ARG A 110 2.03 14.75 4.02
CA ARG A 110 0.96 15.69 3.64
C ARG A 110 1.07 16.04 2.17
#